data_AF-A0A6A5V0Y5-F1
#
_entry.id   AF-A0A6A5V0Y5-F1
#
_cell.length_a   1.000
_cell.length_b   1.000
_cell.length_c   1.000
_cell.angle_alpha   90.00
_cell.angle_beta   90.00
_cell.angle_gamma   90.00
#
_symmetry.space_group_name_H-M   'P 1'
#
loop_
_entity.id
_entity.type
_entity.pdbx_description
1 polymer ?
#
loop_
_entity_poly.entity_id
_entity_poly.type
_entity_poly.pdbx_seq_one_letter_code
_entity_poly.pdbx_strand_id
1 'polypeptide(L)'
;MSATQLVQIVSIATALVAAGGIATLSLFDVPLLLSQPASRSLPLTRWLFSRGSHIFPSAAFVSSGGFAFLAYDALPPATVLRSATQGGPVGYYIAAALLSISIAPWTSLVMIPTNFTLIEKNEQKGGKMSEAAPDEATRRSAEGSVNNEGGASQWTDLSGSQERTKDKSTQGDDK
;
A
#
# COMPACT_ATOMS: atom_id res chain seq x y z
N MET A 1 -19.09 -22.83 12.16
CA MET A 1 -18.27 -22.23 11.08
C MET A 1 -17.08 -23.15 10.84
N SER A 2 -16.86 -23.61 9.61
CA SER A 2 -15.69 -24.44 9.28
C SER A 2 -14.43 -23.59 9.13
N ALA A 3 -13.26 -24.22 9.18
CA ALA A 3 -11.98 -23.55 8.90
C ALA A 3 -11.96 -22.94 7.48
N THR A 4 -12.49 -23.67 6.49
CA THR A 4 -12.60 -23.21 5.10
C THR A 4 -13.48 -21.97 4.95
N GLN A 5 -14.65 -21.95 5.61
CA GLN A 5 -15.53 -20.79 5.63
C GLN A 5 -14.86 -19.58 6.28
N LEU A 6 -14.13 -19.78 7.38
CA LEU A 6 -13.38 -18.71 8.04
C LEU A 6 -12.32 -18.11 7.11
N VAL A 7 -11.49 -18.95 6.48
CA VAL A 7 -10.45 -18.48 5.55
C VAL A 7 -11.07 -17.73 4.38
N GLN A 8 -12.17 -18.24 3.82
CA GLN A 8 -12.88 -17.57 2.73
C GLN A 8 -13.37 -16.17 3.13
N ILE A 9 -14.02 -16.04 4.29
CA ILE A 9 -14.51 -14.74 4.78
C ILE A 9 -13.34 -13.77 4.99
N VAL A 10 -12.27 -14.22 5.68
CA VAL A 10 -11.12 -13.37 5.98
C VAL A 10 -10.39 -12.93 4.71
N SER A 11 -10.15 -13.85 3.77
CA SER A 11 -9.49 -13.53 2.50
C SER A 11 -10.30 -12.54 1.66
N ILE A 12 -11.62 -12.74 1.54
CA ILE A 12 -12.49 -11.85 0.79
C ILE A 12 -12.56 -10.47 1.46
N ALA A 13 -12.80 -10.42 2.77
CA ALA A 13 -12.87 -9.14 3.49
C ALA A 13 -11.56 -8.36 3.39
N THR A 14 -10.42 -9.03 3.57
CA THR A 14 -9.10 -8.41 3.46
C THR A 14 -8.84 -7.88 2.05
N ALA A 15 -9.18 -8.66 1.01
CA ALA A 15 -9.03 -8.23 -0.38
C ALA A 15 -9.92 -7.03 -0.71
N LEU A 16 -11.18 -7.03 -0.26
CA LEU A 16 -12.12 -5.93 -0.50
C LEU A 16 -11.70 -4.64 0.20
N VAL A 17 -11.22 -4.72 1.44
CA VAL A 17 -10.70 -3.55 2.17
C VAL A 17 -9.48 -2.97 1.45
N ALA A 18 -8.54 -3.83 1.03
CA ALA A 18 -7.36 -3.38 0.28
C ALA A 18 -7.75 -2.73 -1.06
N ALA A 19 -8.61 -3.39 -1.84
CA ALA A 19 -9.07 -2.89 -3.13
C ALA A 19 -9.86 -1.58 -3.00
N GLY A 20 -10.76 -1.47 -2.03
CA GLY A 20 -11.53 -0.26 -1.75
C GLY A 20 -10.63 0.90 -1.32
N GLY A 21 -9.63 0.63 -0.46
CA GLY A 21 -8.62 1.62 -0.07
C GLY A 21 -7.83 2.14 -1.28
N ILE A 22 -7.29 1.24 -2.11
CA ILE A 22 -6.56 1.61 -3.33
C ILE A 22 -7.45 2.38 -4.32
N ALA A 23 -8.71 1.97 -4.48
CA ALA A 23 -9.66 2.68 -5.32
C ALA A 23 -9.93 4.10 -4.82
N THR A 24 -10.06 4.27 -3.50
CA THR A 24 -10.26 5.59 -2.87
C THR A 24 -9.06 6.50 -3.10
N LEU A 25 -7.85 5.97 -2.88
CA LEU A 25 -6.60 6.66 -3.16
C LEU A 25 -6.56 7.17 -4.62
N SER A 26 -6.89 6.29 -5.55
CA SER A 26 -6.74 6.57 -6.98
C SER A 26 -7.80 7.53 -7.51
N LEU A 27 -9.05 7.40 -7.04
CA LEU A 27 -10.19 8.15 -7.58
C LEU A 27 -10.41 9.50 -6.88
N PHE A 28 -9.99 9.63 -5.62
CA PHE A 28 -10.27 10.82 -4.82
C PHE A 28 -8.99 11.46 -4.27
N ASP A 29 -8.17 10.71 -3.53
CA ASP A 29 -7.06 11.31 -2.79
C ASP A 29 -5.96 11.83 -3.73
N VAL A 30 -5.58 11.07 -4.76
CA VAL A 30 -4.56 11.50 -5.73
C VAL A 30 -4.99 12.77 -6.49
N PRO A 31 -6.20 12.84 -7.11
CA PRO A 31 -6.67 14.08 -7.72
C PRO A 31 -6.71 15.26 -6.75
N LEU A 32 -7.14 15.03 -5.50
CA LEU A 32 -7.17 16.06 -4.48
C LEU A 32 -5.76 16.56 -4.13
N LEU A 33 -4.80 15.66 -3.95
CA LEU A 33 -3.41 16.00 -3.65
C LEU A 33 -2.75 16.76 -4.81
N LEU A 34 -3.04 16.38 -6.06
CA LEU A 34 -2.55 17.08 -7.24
C LEU A 34 -3.11 18.51 -7.36
N SER A 35 -4.28 18.79 -6.79
CA SER A 35 -4.84 20.15 -6.74
C SER A 35 -4.20 21.06 -5.70
N GLN A 36 -3.37 20.52 -4.81
CA GLN A 36 -2.70 21.26 -3.74
C GLN A 36 -1.29 21.67 -4.15
N PRO A 37 -0.78 22.82 -3.65
CA PRO A 37 0.62 23.17 -3.82
C PRO A 37 1.53 22.09 -3.23
N ALA A 38 2.70 21.88 -3.82
CA ALA A 38 3.69 20.88 -3.41
C ALA A 38 4.02 20.97 -1.93
N SER A 39 4.04 22.18 -1.38
CA SER A 39 4.30 22.39 0.05
C SER A 39 3.25 21.75 0.98
N ARG A 40 2.04 21.47 0.50
CA ARG A 40 1.01 20.71 1.22
C ARG A 40 0.89 19.27 0.75
N SER A 41 1.01 19.01 -0.55
CA SER A 41 0.81 17.67 -1.10
C SER A 41 1.99 16.72 -0.78
N LEU A 42 3.22 17.23 -0.65
CA LEU A 42 4.39 16.40 -0.35
C LEU A 42 4.31 15.69 1.03
N PRO A 43 4.02 16.39 2.15
CA PRO A 43 3.90 15.71 3.45
C PRO A 43 2.71 14.75 3.52
N LEU A 44 1.59 15.13 2.89
CA LEU A 44 0.40 14.29 2.81
C LEU A 44 0.68 13.00 2.04
N THR A 45 1.31 13.11 0.87
CA THR A 45 1.68 11.96 0.03
C THR A 45 2.65 11.04 0.78
N ARG A 46 3.65 11.62 1.45
CA ARG A 46 4.61 10.85 2.25
C ARG A 46 3.92 10.07 3.38
N TRP A 47 3.06 10.73 4.15
CA TRP A 47 2.34 10.09 5.25
C TRP A 47 1.47 8.93 4.76
N LEU A 48 0.76 9.15 3.65
CA LEU A 48 -0.11 8.16 3.03
C LEU A 48 0.67 6.95 2.50
N PHE A 49 1.78 7.20 1.81
CA PHE A 49 2.64 6.15 1.27
C PHE A 49 3.30 5.32 2.38
N SER A 50 3.82 5.95 3.43
CA SER A 50 4.50 5.24 4.54
C SER A 50 3.57 4.24 5.27
N ARG A 51 2.30 4.61 5.48
CA ARG A 51 1.30 3.67 6.04
C ARG A 51 0.85 2.66 5.01
N GLY A 52 0.52 3.12 3.81
CA GLY A 52 0.03 2.28 2.72
C GLY A 52 1.00 1.17 2.33
N SER A 53 2.30 1.45 2.33
CA SER A 53 3.36 0.49 1.98
C SER A 53 3.45 -0.70 2.94
N HIS A 54 2.85 -0.61 4.12
CA HIS A 54 2.78 -1.72 5.07
C HIS A 54 1.40 -2.38 5.10
N ILE A 55 0.33 -1.59 4.98
CA ILE A 55 -1.04 -2.09 5.05
C ILE A 55 -1.39 -2.90 3.78
N PHE A 56 -1.23 -2.32 2.59
CA PHE A 56 -1.73 -2.94 1.37
C PHE A 56 -0.92 -4.17 0.94
N PRO A 57 0.42 -4.19 1.00
CA PRO A 57 1.18 -5.42 0.73
C PRO A 57 0.84 -6.54 1.72
N SER A 58 0.71 -6.24 3.01
CA SER A 58 0.32 -7.25 4.01
C SER A 58 -1.07 -7.82 3.71
N ALA A 59 -2.04 -6.97 3.37
CA ALA A 59 -3.38 -7.40 3.00
C ALA A 59 -3.38 -8.24 1.71
N ALA A 60 -2.57 -7.87 0.72
CA ALA A 60 -2.39 -8.64 -0.52
C ALA A 60 -1.81 -10.04 -0.22
N PHE A 61 -0.77 -10.13 0.61
CA PHE A 61 -0.19 -11.41 1.02
C PHE A 61 -1.17 -12.28 1.81
N VAL A 62 -1.88 -11.72 2.79
CA VAL A 62 -2.85 -12.44 3.60
C VAL A 62 -4.00 -12.98 2.75
N SER A 63 -4.60 -12.12 1.91
CA SER A 63 -5.71 -12.54 1.05
C SER A 63 -5.26 -13.56 0.00
N SER A 64 -4.13 -13.33 -0.67
CA SER A 64 -3.56 -14.24 -1.66
C SER A 64 -3.24 -15.61 -1.07
N GLY A 65 -2.59 -15.64 0.11
CA GLY A 65 -2.27 -16.89 0.81
C GLY A 65 -3.51 -17.68 1.20
N GLY A 66 -4.56 -17.01 1.70
CA GLY A 66 -5.81 -17.69 2.02
C GLY A 66 -6.56 -18.20 0.79
N PHE A 67 -6.54 -17.47 -0.33
CA PHE A 67 -7.09 -17.98 -1.60
C PHE A 67 -6.27 -19.16 -2.14
N ALA A 68 -4.93 -19.12 -2.03
CA ALA A 68 -4.08 -20.26 -2.41
C ALA A 68 -4.36 -21.49 -1.54
N PHE A 69 -4.59 -21.32 -0.24
CA PHE A 69 -5.02 -22.39 0.65
C PHE A 69 -6.38 -22.98 0.24
N LEU A 70 -7.37 -22.14 -0.08
CA LEU A 70 -8.69 -22.60 -0.54
C LEU A 70 -8.62 -23.30 -1.90
N ALA A 71 -7.73 -22.86 -2.79
CA ALA A 71 -7.46 -23.55 -4.04
C ALA A 71 -6.90 -24.95 -3.78
N TYR A 72 -5.95 -25.08 -2.85
CA TYR A 72 -5.35 -26.35 -2.47
C TYR A 72 -6.37 -27.30 -1.82
N ASP A 73 -7.18 -26.80 -0.89
CA ASP A 73 -8.21 -27.60 -0.20
C ASP A 73 -9.31 -28.09 -1.15
N ALA A 74 -9.61 -27.32 -2.20
CA ALA A 74 -10.58 -27.68 -3.23
C ALA A 74 -10.02 -28.61 -4.33
N LEU A 75 -8.73 -29.00 -4.27
CA LEU A 75 -8.13 -29.85 -5.31
C LEU A 75 -8.74 -31.26 -5.31
N PRO A 76 -9.24 -31.75 -6.46
CA PRO A 76 -9.63 -33.14 -6.57
C PRO A 76 -8.39 -34.06 -6.57
N PRO A 77 -8.53 -35.33 -6.15
CA PRO A 77 -7.42 -36.30 -6.08
C PRO A 77 -6.69 -36.54 -7.41
N ALA A 78 -7.29 -36.19 -8.54
CA ALA A 78 -6.73 -36.40 -9.87
C ALA A 78 -6.57 -35.06 -10.62
N THR A 79 -5.31 -34.62 -10.75
CA THR A 79 -4.78 -33.56 -11.64
C THR A 79 -5.06 -32.09 -11.27
N VAL A 80 -4.02 -31.45 -10.72
CA VAL A 80 -3.92 -30.01 -10.39
C VAL A 80 -4.05 -29.12 -11.63
N LEU A 81 -3.30 -29.43 -12.71
CA LEU A 81 -3.23 -28.61 -13.93
C LEU A 81 -4.58 -28.53 -14.67
N ARG A 82 -5.33 -29.63 -14.70
CA ARG A 82 -6.65 -29.69 -15.33
C ARG A 82 -7.69 -28.92 -14.50
N SER A 83 -7.62 -29.03 -13.18
CA SER A 83 -8.51 -28.33 -12.25
C SER A 83 -8.29 -26.82 -12.22
N ALA A 84 -7.05 -26.37 -12.45
CA ALA A 84 -6.72 -24.95 -12.57
C ALA A 84 -7.25 -24.29 -13.86
N THR A 85 -7.48 -25.07 -14.92
CA THR A 85 -7.77 -24.55 -16.28
C THR A 85 -9.19 -24.80 -16.76
N GLN A 86 -9.95 -25.72 -16.14
CA GLN A 86 -11.27 -26.14 -16.65
C GLN A 86 -12.48 -25.35 -16.10
N GLY A 87 -12.26 -24.24 -15.39
CA GLY A 87 -13.33 -23.48 -14.75
C GLY A 87 -13.92 -24.24 -13.56
N GLY A 88 -14.01 -23.58 -12.41
CA GLY A 88 -14.40 -24.22 -11.16
C GLY A 88 -13.78 -23.55 -9.95
N PRO A 89 -14.10 -24.01 -8.72
CA PRO A 89 -13.70 -23.36 -7.48
C PRO A 89 -12.17 -23.20 -7.37
N VAL A 90 -11.41 -24.23 -7.75
CA VAL A 90 -9.93 -24.19 -7.77
C VAL A 90 -9.42 -23.07 -8.67
N GLY A 91 -9.89 -22.99 -9.91
CA GLY A 91 -9.49 -21.96 -10.86
C GLY A 91 -9.83 -20.54 -10.39
N TYR A 92 -11.01 -20.35 -9.78
CA TYR A 92 -11.40 -19.05 -9.22
C TYR A 92 -10.55 -18.65 -8.02
N TYR A 93 -10.20 -19.58 -7.14
CA TYR A 93 -9.32 -19.29 -6.02
C TYR A 93 -7.89 -18.97 -6.47
N ILE A 94 -7.36 -19.68 -7.48
CA ILE A 94 -6.07 -19.34 -8.09
C ILE A 94 -6.12 -17.94 -8.72
N ALA A 95 -7.16 -17.65 -9.50
CA ALA A 95 -7.33 -16.34 -10.12
C ALA A 95 -7.43 -15.22 -9.06
N ALA A 96 -8.17 -15.45 -7.96
CA ALA A 96 -8.26 -14.51 -6.85
C ALA A 96 -6.91 -14.31 -6.15
N ALA A 97 -6.15 -15.38 -5.91
CA ALA A 97 -4.82 -15.29 -5.31
C ALA A 97 -3.84 -14.47 -6.16
N LEU A 98 -3.83 -14.73 -7.47
CA LEU A 98 -2.99 -14.01 -8.43
C LEU A 98 -3.42 -12.55 -8.55
N LEU A 99 -4.72 -12.27 -8.62
CA LEU A 99 -5.23 -10.91 -8.70
C LEU A 99 -4.89 -10.11 -7.43
N SER A 100 -5.05 -10.69 -6.24
CA SER A 100 -4.69 -10.05 -4.98
C SER A 100 -3.22 -9.64 -4.92
N ILE A 101 -2.29 -10.49 -5.38
CA ILE A 101 -0.85 -10.20 -5.32
C ILE A 101 -0.34 -9.42 -6.55
N SER A 102 -1.16 -9.29 -7.61
CA SER A 102 -0.79 -8.59 -8.85
C SER A 102 -0.48 -7.10 -8.66
N ILE A 103 -0.83 -6.52 -7.52
CA ILE A 103 -0.42 -5.17 -7.14
C ILE A 103 1.10 -5.05 -6.98
N ALA A 104 1.79 -6.13 -6.58
CA ALA A 104 3.22 -6.13 -6.30
C ALA A 104 4.10 -5.61 -7.46
N PRO A 105 3.98 -6.10 -8.71
CA PRO A 105 4.77 -5.58 -9.83
C PRO A 105 4.50 -4.09 -10.08
N TRP A 106 3.24 -3.63 -10.01
CA TRP A 106 2.92 -2.22 -10.19
C TRP A 106 3.55 -1.36 -9.08
N THR A 107 3.44 -1.79 -7.83
CA THR A 107 4.04 -1.10 -6.70
C THR A 107 5.56 -1.03 -6.83
N SER A 108 6.22 -2.16 -7.10
CA SER A 108 7.68 -2.22 -7.14
C SER A 108 8.29 -1.46 -8.33
N LEU A 109 7.68 -1.56 -9.50
CA LEU A 109 8.26 -0.98 -10.73
C LEU A 109 7.88 0.47 -10.94
N VAL A 110 6.70 0.91 -10.48
CA VAL A 110 6.17 2.24 -10.79
C VAL A 110 6.07 3.10 -9.53
N MET A 111 5.43 2.58 -8.48
CA MET A 111 5.14 3.39 -7.29
C MET A 111 6.40 3.65 -6.46
N ILE A 112 7.24 2.64 -6.19
CA ILE A 112 8.40 2.80 -5.31
C ILE A 112 9.37 3.89 -5.81
N PRO A 113 9.85 3.86 -7.07
CA PRO A 113 10.78 4.88 -7.55
C PRO A 113 10.19 6.30 -7.46
N THR A 114 8.93 6.44 -7.88
CA THR A 114 8.22 7.73 -7.87
C THR A 114 8.07 8.26 -6.44
N ASN A 115 7.60 7.43 -5.51
CA ASN A 115 7.40 7.84 -4.13
C ASN A 115 8.72 8.15 -3.42
N PHE A 116 9.81 7.46 -3.77
CA PHE A 116 11.14 7.76 -3.21
C PHE A 116 11.62 9.15 -3.64
N THR A 117 11.42 9.52 -4.90
CA THR A 117 11.70 10.89 -5.36
C THR A 117 10.84 11.93 -4.64
N LEU A 118 9.55 11.64 -4.39
CA LEU A 118 8.66 12.56 -3.66
C LEU A 118 9.04 12.69 -2.18
N ILE A 119 9.44 11.57 -1.55
CA ILE A 119 9.98 11.54 -0.19
C ILE A 119 11.21 12.43 -0.07
N GLU A 120 12.15 12.29 -1.01
CA GLU A 120 13.37 13.09 -1.00
C GLU A 120 13.06 14.59 -1.14
N LYS A 121 12.17 14.95 -2.08
CA LYS A 121 11.71 16.35 -2.25
C LYS A 121 11.01 16.89 -1.00
N ASN A 122 10.21 16.06 -0.33
CA ASN A 122 9.56 16.42 0.92
C ASN A 122 10.60 16.77 2.00
N GLU A 123 11.60 15.90 2.20
CA GLU A 123 12.67 16.10 3.17
C GLU A 123 13.52 17.34 2.84
N GLN A 124 13.85 17.54 1.57
CA GLN A 124 14.59 18.72 1.10
C GLN A 124 13.87 20.04 1.43
N LYS A 125 12.53 20.05 1.43
CA LYS A 125 11.71 21.23 1.80
C LYS A 125 11.38 21.30 3.30
N GLY A 126 12.00 20.46 4.13
CA GLY A 126 11.76 20.40 5.58
C GLY A 126 10.44 19.74 5.96
N GLY A 127 9.90 18.89 5.09
CA GLY A 127 8.75 18.04 5.38
C GLY A 127 9.12 16.82 6.24
N LYS A 128 8.21 16.43 7.13
CA LYS A 128 8.31 15.31 8.06
C LYS A 128 7.50 14.11 7.58
N MET A 129 7.76 12.95 8.16
CA MET A 129 6.94 11.73 7.97
C MET A 129 5.57 11.82 8.64
N SER A 130 5.51 12.49 9.79
CA SER A 130 4.31 12.72 10.58
C SER A 130 4.53 13.93 11.50
N GLU A 131 3.46 14.41 12.12
CA GLU A 131 3.56 15.53 13.08
C GLU A 131 4.37 15.16 14.33
N ALA A 132 4.29 13.91 14.78
CA ALA A 132 5.04 13.42 15.93
C ALA A 132 6.54 13.18 15.64
N ALA A 133 6.95 13.25 14.37
CA ALA A 133 8.34 12.99 14.01
C ALA A 133 9.27 14.12 14.48
N PRO A 134 10.48 13.78 14.96
CA PRO A 134 11.47 14.77 15.40
C PRO A 134 11.83 15.74 14.27
N ASP A 135 12.19 16.97 14.65
CA ASP A 135 12.50 18.06 13.71
C ASP A 135 13.78 17.85 12.91
N GLU A 136 14.70 17.04 13.44
CA GLU A 136 15.80 16.48 12.65
C GLU A 136 15.22 15.45 11.70
N ALA A 137 14.80 15.93 10.54
CA ALA A 137 14.81 15.13 9.32
C ALA A 137 16.27 14.74 9.07
N THR A 138 16.75 13.71 9.76
CA THR A 138 17.94 12.98 9.33
C THR A 138 17.69 12.67 7.86
N ARG A 139 18.52 13.17 6.94
CA ARG A 139 18.44 12.79 5.53
C ARG A 139 18.60 11.28 5.48
N ARG A 140 17.49 10.57 5.38
CA ARG A 140 17.45 9.10 5.35
C ARG A 140 17.40 8.68 3.90
N SER A 141 17.85 7.47 3.60
CA SER A 141 17.43 6.85 2.35
C SER A 141 15.90 6.78 2.35
N ALA A 142 15.28 6.87 1.17
CA ALA A 142 13.83 6.74 1.07
C ALA A 142 13.34 5.40 1.65
N GLU A 143 14.17 4.34 1.61
CA GLU A 143 13.92 3.06 2.28
C GLU A 143 13.92 3.17 3.81
N GLY A 144 14.96 3.79 4.40
CA GLY A 144 15.01 4.01 5.85
C GLY A 144 13.88 4.92 6.34
N SER A 145 13.42 5.84 5.48
CA SER A 145 12.23 6.64 5.71
C SER A 145 10.95 5.79 5.70
N VAL A 146 10.79 4.88 4.74
CA VAL A 146 9.59 4.02 4.68
C VAL A 146 9.54 3.07 5.85
N ASN A 147 10.68 2.48 6.22
CA ASN A 147 10.82 1.54 7.34
C ASN A 147 10.80 2.23 8.72
N ASN A 148 10.61 3.55 8.77
CA ASN A 148 10.56 4.35 10.00
C ASN A 148 11.80 4.15 10.89
N GLU A 149 12.99 4.01 10.29
CA GLU A 149 14.24 3.90 11.04
C GLU A 149 14.48 5.17 11.88
N GLY A 150 14.44 5.02 13.20
CA GLY A 150 14.59 6.12 14.16
C GLY A 150 13.39 7.06 14.28
N GLY A 151 12.19 6.64 13.85
CA GLY A 151 10.94 7.41 13.94
C GLY A 151 9.81 6.72 14.72
N ALA A 152 8.62 7.33 14.74
CA ALA A 152 7.42 6.71 15.27
C ALA A 152 6.93 5.59 14.34
N SER A 153 6.51 4.44 14.89
CA SER A 153 6.05 3.30 14.10
C SER A 153 4.75 3.61 13.35
N GLN A 154 4.63 3.13 12.11
CA GLN A 154 3.41 3.28 11.30
C GLN A 154 2.15 2.67 11.95
N TRP A 155 2.33 1.79 12.92
CA TRP A 155 1.26 1.11 13.64
C TRP A 155 0.84 1.83 14.93
N THR A 156 1.74 2.62 15.51
CA THR A 156 1.52 3.27 16.81
C THR A 156 1.43 4.78 16.71
N ASP A 157 1.87 5.37 15.60
CA ASP A 157 1.78 6.80 15.36
C ASP A 157 0.33 7.21 15.04
N LEU A 158 -0.34 7.73 16.06
CA LEU A 158 -1.69 8.28 15.96
C LEU A 158 -1.70 9.74 15.51
N SER A 159 -0.54 10.36 15.28
CA SER A 159 -0.46 11.72 14.76
C SER A 159 -0.80 11.79 13.27
N GLY A 160 -1.14 12.99 12.82
CA GLY A 160 -1.48 13.26 11.43
C GLY A 160 -0.26 13.40 10.53
N SER A 161 -0.53 13.65 9.26
CA SER A 161 0.44 14.23 8.35
C SER A 161 0.77 15.65 8.79
N GLN A 162 2.01 16.10 8.59
CA GLN A 162 2.32 17.51 8.71
C GLN A 162 1.47 18.34 7.74
N GLU A 163 0.90 19.46 8.19
CA GLU A 163 0.03 20.31 7.35
C GLU A 163 0.76 20.89 6.13
N ARG A 164 2.04 21.29 6.30
CA ARG A 164 2.87 21.89 5.25
C ARG A 164 4.36 21.71 5.52
N THR A 165 5.16 21.60 4.47
CA THR A 165 6.62 21.72 4.51
C THR A 165 7.07 23.07 5.10
N LYS A 166 8.27 23.12 5.69
CA LYS A 166 8.86 24.37 6.22
C LYS A 166 9.10 25.38 5.09
N ASP A 167 9.59 24.90 3.96
CA ASP A 167 9.81 25.74 2.79
C ASP A 167 8.55 25.84 1.94
N LYS A 168 8.30 27.02 1.37
CA LYS A 168 7.20 27.22 0.42
C LYS A 168 7.50 26.51 -0.90
N SER A 169 6.46 26.08 -1.61
CA SER A 169 6.59 25.59 -2.98
C SER A 169 6.84 26.74 -3.94
N THR A 170 7.56 26.44 -5.02
CA THR A 170 7.73 27.35 -6.15
C THR A 170 6.69 27.05 -7.24
N GLN A 171 6.47 27.99 -8.17
CA GLN A 171 5.56 27.76 -9.29
C GLN A 171 5.99 26.58 -10.20
N GLY A 172 7.27 26.21 -10.18
CA GLY A 172 7.77 25.03 -10.89
C GLY A 172 7.48 23.72 -10.16
N ASP A 173 7.35 23.76 -8.83
CA ASP A 173 7.00 22.59 -8.01
C ASP A 173 5.49 22.27 -8.06
N ASP A 174 4.66 23.28 -8.32
CA ASP A 174 3.19 23.20 -8.30
C ASP A 174 2.58 22.84 -9.67
N LYS A 175 3.39 22.36 -10.62
CA LYS A 175 2.99 21.92 -11.96
C LYS A 175 3.22 20.43 -12.13
#